data_AF-A0A7U4TID1-F1
#
_entry.id   AF-A0A7U4TID1-F1
#
_cell.length_a   1.000
_cell.length_b   1.000
_cell.length_c   1.000
_cell.angle_alpha   90.00
_cell.angle_beta   90.00
_cell.angle_gamma   90.00
#
_symmetry.space_group_name_H-M   'P 1'
#
loop_
_entity.id
_entity.type
_entity.pdbx_description
1 polymer ?
#
loop_
_entity_poly.entity_id
_entity_poly.type
_entity_poly.pdbx_seq_one_letter_code
_entity_poly.pdbx_strand_id
1 'polypeptide(L)' 'MELIPVCNKQALMQAGCFFSPNTLRKWHSRNTHPGLVVKIGGRLFLDKKVLGKIVEREVVKQRKRAQRLELLK' A
#
# COMPACT_ATOMS: atom_id res chain seq x y z
N MET A 1 7.22 -8.83 11.86
CA MET A 1 6.47 -8.54 10.61
C MET A 1 5.11 -8.06 11.07
N GLU A 2 4.76 -6.79 10.84
CA GLU A 2 3.46 -6.28 11.27
C GLU A 2 2.42 -6.58 10.19
N LEU A 3 1.55 -7.54 10.48
CA LEU A 3 0.48 -8.00 9.61
C LEU A 3 -0.85 -7.47 10.11
N ILE A 4 -1.56 -6.74 9.26
CA ILE A 4 -2.84 -6.13 9.61
C ILE A 4 -3.96 -6.84 8.86
N PRO A 5 -5.00 -7.38 9.54
CA PRO A 5 -6.11 -8.03 8.87
C PRO A 5 -6.80 -7.08 7.88
N VAL A 6 -6.92 -7.48 6.62
CA VAL A 6 -7.56 -6.66 5.58
C VAL A 6 -9.05 -6.42 5.89
N CYS A 7 -9.70 -7.30 6.65
CA CYS A 7 -11.09 -7.11 7.08
C CYS A 7 -11.28 -6.02 8.13
N ASN A 8 -10.23 -5.62 8.86
CA ASN A 8 -10.33 -4.65 9.94
C ASN A 8 -9.96 -3.24 9.44
N LYS A 9 -10.98 -2.48 9.01
CA LYS A 9 -10.81 -1.11 8.49
C LYS A 9 -10.14 -0.17 9.49
N GLN A 10 -10.47 -0.26 10.78
CA GLN A 10 -9.89 0.61 11.80
C GLN A 10 -8.39 0.33 11.98
N ALA A 11 -8.00 -0.94 12.04
CA ALA A 11 -6.60 -1.33 12.15
C ALA A 11 -5.78 -0.90 10.91
N LEU A 12 -6.37 -0.97 9.72
CA LEU A 12 -5.76 -0.46 8.49
C LEU A 12 -5.50 1.05 8.59
N MET A 13 -6.49 1.83 9.03
CA MET A 13 -6.35 3.28 9.18
C MET A 13 -5.28 3.65 10.21
N GLN A 14 -5.27 2.99 11.38
CA GLN A 14 -4.25 3.21 12.41
C GLN A 14 -2.83 2.87 11.92
N ALA A 15 -2.71 1.93 10.97
CA ALA A 15 -1.45 1.59 10.34
C ALA A 15 -1.05 2.50 9.17
N GLY A 16 -1.81 3.57 8.90
CA GLY A 16 -1.55 4.50 7.79
C GLY A 16 -2.03 3.99 6.43
N CYS A 17 -2.85 2.93 6.38
CA CYS A 17 -3.46 2.43 5.17
C CYS A 17 -4.87 3.05 4.99
N PHE A 18 -4.98 3.99 4.05
CA PHE A 18 -6.25 4.64 3.71
C PHE A 18 -7.06 3.89 2.64
N PHE A 19 -6.56 2.75 2.16
CA PHE A 19 -7.24 1.95 1.15
C PHE A 19 -8.37 1.12 1.76
N SER A 20 -9.48 1.02 1.04
CA SER A 20 -10.58 0.15 1.47
C SER A 20 -10.17 -1.33 1.43
N PRO A 21 -10.75 -2.18 2.30
CA PRO A 21 -10.57 -3.63 2.23
C PRO A 21 -10.84 -4.22 0.83
N ASN A 22 -11.82 -3.68 0.11
CA ASN A 22 -12.16 -4.11 -1.25
C ASN A 22 -11.04 -3.77 -2.24
N THR A 23 -10.45 -2.58 -2.14
CA THR A 23 -9.28 -2.18 -2.94
C THR A 23 -8.12 -3.13 -2.71
N LEU A 24 -7.80 -3.43 -1.45
CA LEU A 24 -6.71 -4.35 -1.09
C LEU A 24 -6.96 -5.77 -1.62
N ARG A 25 -8.20 -6.27 -1.55
CA ARG A 25 -8.59 -7.56 -2.14
C ARG A 25 -8.41 -7.57 -3.65
N LYS A 26 -8.83 -6.51 -4.35
CA LYS A 26 -8.64 -6.39 -5.81
C LYS A 26 -7.16 -6.34 -6.17
N TRP A 27 -6.35 -5.58 -5.43
CA TRP A 27 -4.90 -5.51 -5.66
C TRP A 27 -4.21 -6.85 -5.43
N HIS A 28 -4.61 -7.61 -4.41
CA HIS A 28 -4.14 -8.98 -4.21
C HIS A 28 -4.54 -9.88 -5.39
N SER A 29 -5.82 -9.87 -5.77
CA SER A 29 -6.34 -10.70 -6.87
C SER A 29 -5.67 -10.39 -8.22
N ARG A 30 -5.33 -9.12 -8.46
CA ARG A 30 -4.67 -8.66 -9.70
C ARG A 30 -3.14 -8.63 -9.61
N ASN A 31 -2.57 -9.05 -8.47
CA ASN A 31 -1.14 -8.99 -8.19
C ASN A 31 -0.50 -7.60 -8.47
N THR A 32 -1.23 -6.51 -8.21
CA THR A 32 -0.81 -5.13 -8.56
C THR A 32 0.41 -4.68 -7.76
N HIS A 33 0.46 -5.07 -6.48
CA HIS A 33 1.58 -4.80 -5.59
C HIS A 33 1.99 -6.10 -4.90
N PRO A 34 2.89 -6.88 -5.53
CA PRO A 34 3.32 -8.16 -4.99
C PRO A 34 3.86 -8.03 -3.56
N GLY A 35 3.36 -8.88 -2.66
CA GLY A 35 3.75 -8.89 -1.25
C GLY A 35 3.11 -7.82 -0.36
N LEU A 36 2.36 -6.85 -0.91
CA LEU A 36 1.64 -5.86 -0.09
C LEU A 36 0.52 -6.52 0.72
N VAL A 37 -0.20 -7.43 0.09
CA VAL A 37 -1.23 -8.24 0.72
C VAL A 37 -0.79 -9.69 0.62
N VAL A 38 -0.84 -10.41 1.74
CA VAL A 38 -0.46 -11.82 1.84
C VAL A 38 -1.63 -12.66 2.35
N LYS A 39 -1.74 -13.89 1.87
CA LYS A 39 -2.77 -14.85 2.31
C LYS A 39 -2.16 -15.84 3.29
N ILE A 40 -2.67 -15.88 4.52
CA ILE A 40 -2.23 -16.81 5.58
C ILE A 40 -3.48 -17.47 6.17
N GLY A 41 -3.55 -18.81 6.15
CA GLY A 41 -4.68 -19.56 6.70
C GLY A 41 -6.04 -19.14 6.11
N GLY A 42 -6.09 -18.85 4.80
CA GLY A 42 -7.32 -18.40 4.13
C GLY A 42 -7.69 -16.92 4.32
N ARG A 43 -6.99 -16.19 5.20
CA ARG A 43 -7.24 -14.77 5.50
C ARG A 43 -6.20 -13.88 4.84
N LEU A 44 -6.61 -12.65 4.51
CA LEU A 44 -5.74 -11.66 3.89
C LEU A 44 -5.22 -10.67 4.93
N PHE A 45 -3.92 -10.40 4.85
CA PHE A 45 -3.21 -9.48 5.71
C PHE A 45 -2.42 -8.48 4.87
N LEU A 46 -2.39 -7.23 5.31
CA LEU A 46 -1.52 -6.20 4.78
C LEU A 46 -0.16 -6.29 5.47
N ASP A 47 0.93 -6.30 4.70
CA ASP A 47 2.29 -6.15 5.22
C ASP A 47 2.66 -4.66 5.29
N LYS A 48 2.77 -4.15 6.52
CA LYS A 48 3.11 -2.74 6.77
C LYS A 48 4.50 -2.35 6.23
N LYS A 49 5.47 -3.27 6.23
CA LYS A 49 6.82 -2.98 5.70
C LYS A 49 6.77 -2.76 4.19
N VAL A 50 5.99 -3.56 3.49
CA VAL A 50 5.81 -3.41 2.04
C VAL A 50 5.03 -2.14 1.72
N LEU A 51 4.00 -1.82 2.51
CA LEU A 51 3.28 -0.55 2.39
C LEU A 51 4.23 0.65 2.49
N GLY A 52 5.08 0.70 3.53
CA GLY A 52 6.06 1.78 3.71
C GLY A 52 6.97 1.96 2.50
N LYS A 53 7.53 0.86 1.97
CA LYS A 53 8.38 0.88 0.77
C LYS A 53 7.66 1.41 -0.48
N ILE A 54 6.37 1.09 -0.65
CA ILE A 54 5.57 1.58 -1.78
C ILE A 54 5.36 3.09 -1.63
N VAL A 55 4.99 3.56 -0.44
CA VAL A 55 4.79 4.98 -0.16
C VAL A 55 6.08 5.77 -0.41
N GLU A 56 7.21 5.31 0.10
CA GLU A 56 8.52 5.96 -0.13
C GLU A 56 8.84 6.08 -1.62
N ARG A 57 8.65 4.99 -2.39
CA ARG A 57 8.89 4.99 -3.84
C ARG A 57 8.01 5.99 -4.58
N GLU A 58 6.73 6.05 -4.25
CA GLU A 58 5.80 7.00 -4.87
C GLU A 58 6.11 8.45 -4.47
N VAL A 59 6.49 8.71 -3.21
CA VAL A 59 6.93 10.04 -2.78
C VAL A 59 8.15 10.50 -3.57
N VAL A 60 9.16 9.65 -3.73
CA VAL A 60 10.36 9.98 -4.54
C VAL A 60 9.99 10.27 -5.98
N LYS A 61 9.08 9.48 -6.57
CA LYS A 61 8.61 9.66 -7.95
C LYS A 61 7.87 10.99 -8.13
N GLN A 62 6.98 11.33 -7.20
CA GLN A 62 6.23 12.59 -7.23
C GLN A 62 7.15 13.80 -7.03
N ARG A 63 8.14 13.72 -6.14
CA ARG A 63 9.16 14.78 -5.95
C ARG A 63 9.95 15.03 -7.24
N LYS A 64 10.45 13.97 -7.89
CA LYS A 64 11.15 14.08 -9.18
C LYS A 64 10.25 14.69 -10.27
N ARG A 65 8.96 14.36 -10.28
CA ARG A 65 7.99 14.94 -11.22
C ARG A 65 7.76 16.43 -10.93
N ALA A 66 7.61 16.83 -9.68
CA ALA A 66 7.46 18.23 -9.28
C ALA A 66 8.66 19.07 -9.73
N GLN A 67 9.89 18.61 -9.47
CA GLN A 67 11.12 19.27 -9.93
C GLN A 67 11.17 19.45 -11.45
N ARG A 68 10.76 18.41 -12.21
CA ARG A 68 10.69 18.52 -13.69
C ARG A 68 9.68 19.57 -14.15
N LEU A 69 8.54 19.68 -13.46
CA LEU A 69 7.52 20.68 -13.79
C LEU A 69 7.98 22.09 -13.42
N GLU A 70 8.74 22.26 -12.35
CA GLU A 70 9.35 23.54 -11.97
C GLU A 70 10.40 24.00 -12.99
N LEU A 71 11.20 23.08 -13.55
CA LEU A 71 12.19 23.38 -14.59
C LEU A 71 11.59 23.70 -15.97
N LEU A 72 10.32 23.37 -16.19
CA LEU A 72 9.57 23.64 -17.44
C LEU A 72 8.75 24.94 -17.38
N LYS A 73 8.71 25.59 -16.21
CA LYS A 73 8.13 26.93 -16.03
C LYS A 73 9.17 28.00 -16.31
#